data_AF-F3KV39-F1
#
_entry.id   AF-F3KV39-F1
#
_cell.length_a   1.000
_cell.length_b   1.000
_cell.length_c   1.000
_cell.angle_alpha   90.00
_cell.angle_beta   90.00
_cell.angle_gamma   90.00
#
_symmetry.space_group_name_H-M   'P 1'
#
loop_
_entity.id
_entity.type
_entity.pdbx_description
1 polymer ?
#
loop_
_entity_poly.entity_id
_entity_poly.type
_entity_poly.pdbx_seq_one_letter_code
_entity_poly.pdbx_strand_id
1 'polypeptide(L)'
;TTTTTGTGTTSFGATSVGGALDVTSAGAVSQSGALSVTTTSAINAGSAAITLTNGSNNFVGAVGLTGGITQITDTNALTLGVLNTGALTVVSTGALNLGSGTVGGALSATSNGGAMTQTGALTITGTNTSTLSAGAGSITLGSANDFGGTVT
;
A
#
# COMPACT_ATOMS: atom_id res chain seq x y z
N THR A 1 19.18 -7.46 -0.40
CA THR A 1 18.43 -6.24 -0.73
C THR A 1 18.70 -5.88 -2.17
N THR A 2 17.66 -5.54 -2.93
CA THR A 2 17.72 -4.96 -4.27
C THR A 2 17.31 -3.51 -4.15
N THR A 3 18.16 -2.59 -4.60
CA THR A 3 17.90 -1.16 -4.55
C THR A 3 17.75 -0.59 -5.95
N THR A 4 16.68 0.17 -6.18
CA THR A 4 16.41 0.87 -7.44
C THR A 4 16.36 2.37 -7.17
N THR A 5 17.26 3.12 -7.80
CA THR A 5 17.25 4.60 -7.77
C THR A 5 17.00 5.16 -9.16
N GLY A 6 15.89 5.88 -9.34
CA GLY A 6 15.51 6.50 -10.60
C GLY A 6 15.52 8.02 -10.53
N THR A 7 16.14 8.69 -11.52
CA THR A 7 16.09 10.16 -11.68
C THR A 7 14.80 10.66 -12.35
N GLY A 8 13.91 9.74 -12.73
CA GLY A 8 12.60 10.00 -13.32
C GLY A 8 11.63 8.90 -12.93
N THR A 9 10.71 8.53 -13.83
CA THR A 9 9.79 7.40 -13.58
C THR A 9 10.54 6.08 -13.43
N THR A 10 10.21 5.33 -12.39
CA THR A 10 10.64 3.94 -12.22
C THR A 10 9.49 3.01 -12.65
N SER A 11 9.71 2.17 -13.67
CA SER A 11 8.71 1.21 -14.14
C SER A 11 9.26 -0.21 -14.05
N PHE A 12 8.57 -1.08 -13.32
CA PHE A 12 8.91 -2.49 -13.22
C PHE A 12 8.27 -3.33 -14.33
N GLY A 13 9.00 -4.32 -14.83
CA GLY A 13 8.40 -5.46 -15.54
C GLY A 13 8.05 -6.59 -14.57
N ALA A 14 7.95 -7.82 -15.08
CA ALA A 14 7.94 -8.99 -14.20
C ALA A 14 9.26 -9.04 -13.42
N THR A 15 9.18 -8.93 -12.08
CA THR A 15 10.35 -8.78 -11.22
C THR A 15 10.20 -9.68 -10.01
N SER A 16 11.22 -10.50 -9.75
CA SER A 16 11.32 -11.33 -8.55
C SER A 16 12.52 -10.89 -7.73
N VAL A 17 12.28 -10.56 -6.46
CA VAL A 17 13.29 -10.11 -5.51
C VAL A 17 13.29 -11.09 -4.33
N GLY A 18 14.37 -11.86 -4.20
CA GLY A 18 14.56 -12.83 -3.12
C GLY A 18 14.94 -12.23 -1.76
N GLY A 19 15.05 -10.90 -1.68
CA GLY A 19 15.35 -10.14 -0.47
C GLY A 19 14.51 -8.88 -0.37
N ALA A 20 15.00 -7.85 0.33
CA ALA A 20 14.26 -6.59 0.45
C ALA A 20 14.29 -5.82 -0.87
N LEU A 21 13.20 -5.13 -1.21
CA LEU A 21 13.11 -4.22 -2.35
C LEU A 21 13.06 -2.77 -1.86
N ASP A 22 14.13 -2.00 -2.11
CA ASP A 22 14.20 -0.58 -1.76
C ASP A 22 14.16 0.27 -3.03
N VAL A 23 13.15 1.11 -3.17
CA VAL A 23 12.92 1.96 -4.34
C VAL A 23 12.92 3.42 -3.93
N THR A 24 13.78 4.22 -4.56
CA THR A 24 13.74 5.68 -4.48
C THR A 24 13.66 6.25 -5.89
N SER A 25 12.53 6.86 -6.21
CA SER A 25 12.21 7.38 -7.53
C SER A 25 11.95 8.89 -7.44
N ALA A 26 12.59 9.68 -8.29
CA ALA A 26 12.29 11.11 -8.41
C ALA A 26 10.99 11.40 -9.18
N GLY A 27 10.45 10.39 -9.89
CA GLY A 27 9.15 10.41 -10.55
C GLY A 27 8.24 9.28 -10.07
N ALA A 28 7.16 9.04 -10.81
CA ALA A 28 6.19 8.00 -10.48
C ALA A 28 6.83 6.60 -10.42
N VAL A 29 6.25 5.72 -9.62
CA VAL A 29 6.56 4.28 -9.61
C VAL A 29 5.39 3.52 -10.21
N SER A 30 5.65 2.75 -11.26
CA SER A 30 4.62 1.96 -11.95
C SER A 30 5.11 0.55 -12.25
N GLN A 31 4.22 -0.28 -12.79
CA GLN A 31 4.56 -1.62 -13.24
C GLN A 31 3.78 -2.04 -14.49
N SER A 32 4.40 -2.86 -15.31
CA SER A 32 3.81 -3.55 -16.46
C SER A 32 3.72 -5.07 -16.27
N GLY A 33 4.42 -5.62 -15.27
CA GLY A 33 4.36 -7.03 -14.87
C GLY A 33 4.19 -7.17 -13.35
N ALA A 34 4.09 -8.42 -12.90
CA ALA A 34 3.96 -8.73 -11.47
C ALA A 34 5.27 -8.51 -10.71
N LEU A 35 5.15 -8.00 -9.49
CA LEU A 35 6.24 -7.94 -8.51
C LEU A 35 6.10 -9.10 -7.52
N SER A 36 7.17 -9.86 -7.31
CA SER A 36 7.27 -10.86 -6.25
C SER A 36 8.43 -10.51 -5.33
N VAL A 37 8.15 -10.16 -4.08
CA VAL A 37 9.17 -9.76 -3.10
C VAL A 37 9.01 -10.64 -1.86
N THR A 38 10.04 -11.41 -1.53
CA THR A 38 9.97 -12.42 -0.46
C THR A 38 10.15 -11.84 0.94
N THR A 39 10.56 -10.59 1.05
CA THR A 39 10.74 -9.88 2.33
C THR A 39 10.11 -8.49 2.25
N THR A 40 10.66 -7.49 2.95
CA THR A 40 10.11 -6.13 3.01
C THR A 40 10.27 -5.36 1.70
N SER A 41 9.36 -4.43 1.46
CA SER A 41 9.50 -3.42 0.40
C SER A 41 9.43 -2.01 1.00
N ALA A 42 10.30 -1.11 0.56
CA ALA A 42 10.22 0.32 0.84
C ALA A 42 10.16 1.07 -0.49
N ILE A 43 9.02 1.67 -0.81
CA ILE A 43 8.78 2.31 -2.11
C ILE A 43 8.53 3.80 -1.89
N ASN A 44 9.47 4.62 -2.35
CA ASN A 44 9.43 6.06 -2.22
C ASN A 44 9.42 6.73 -3.60
N ALA A 45 8.29 7.32 -3.97
CA ALA A 45 8.09 8.14 -5.16
C ALA A 45 8.00 9.65 -4.82
N GLY A 46 8.34 10.04 -3.58
CA GLY A 46 8.14 11.39 -3.07
C GLY A 46 6.66 11.78 -3.09
N SER A 47 6.33 12.85 -3.82
CA SER A 47 4.94 13.28 -4.05
C SER A 47 4.32 12.69 -5.33
N ALA A 48 5.08 11.92 -6.12
CA ALA A 48 4.60 11.33 -7.36
C ALA A 48 3.80 10.05 -7.10
N ALA A 49 3.00 9.63 -8.09
CA ALA A 49 2.12 8.48 -7.94
C ALA A 49 2.87 7.14 -7.79
N ILE A 50 2.26 6.21 -7.06
CA ILE A 50 2.65 4.80 -7.01
C ILE A 50 1.48 3.98 -7.58
N THR A 51 1.69 3.24 -8.66
CA THR A 51 0.66 2.41 -9.32
C THR A 51 1.16 0.98 -9.48
N LEU A 52 0.84 0.14 -8.50
CA LEU A 52 1.23 -1.29 -8.41
C LEU A 52 -0.01 -2.18 -8.41
N THR A 53 -0.81 -2.10 -9.48
CA THR A 53 -2.18 -2.64 -9.53
C THR A 53 -2.31 -4.01 -10.20
N ASN A 54 -1.21 -4.69 -10.51
CA ASN A 54 -1.25 -6.04 -11.09
C ASN A 54 -1.75 -7.03 -10.04
N GLY A 55 -2.83 -7.75 -10.33
CA GLY A 55 -3.44 -8.71 -9.41
C GLY A 55 -2.59 -9.93 -9.05
N SER A 56 -1.46 -10.13 -9.74
CA SER A 56 -0.50 -11.19 -9.47
C SER A 56 0.73 -10.72 -8.69
N ASN A 57 0.75 -9.47 -8.20
CA ASN A 57 1.74 -9.03 -7.24
C ASN A 57 1.71 -9.92 -5.98
N ASN A 58 2.88 -10.17 -5.41
CA ASN A 58 3.07 -10.99 -4.23
C ASN A 58 4.13 -10.37 -3.32
N PHE A 59 3.69 -9.55 -2.37
CA PHE A 59 4.50 -8.93 -1.34
C PHE A 59 4.39 -9.72 -0.03
N VAL A 60 5.40 -10.53 0.27
CA VAL A 60 5.38 -11.41 1.45
C VAL A 60 5.67 -10.64 2.74
N GLY A 61 6.55 -9.65 2.69
CA GLY A 61 6.87 -8.79 3.82
C GLY A 61 6.13 -7.45 3.79
N ALA A 62 6.29 -6.69 4.88
CA ALA A 62 5.66 -5.38 5.00
C ALA A 62 6.08 -4.42 3.87
N VAL A 63 5.12 -3.65 3.35
CA VAL A 63 5.31 -2.69 2.27
C VAL A 63 5.16 -1.26 2.81
N GLY A 64 6.28 -0.55 2.98
CA GLY A 64 6.29 0.87 3.28
C GLY A 64 6.11 1.71 2.02
N LEU A 65 5.24 2.73 2.07
CA LEU A 65 4.84 3.52 0.91
C LEU A 65 4.98 5.01 1.20
N THR A 66 5.75 5.72 0.37
CA THR A 66 5.80 7.18 0.33
C THR A 66 5.50 7.65 -1.09
N GLY A 67 4.38 8.33 -1.28
CA GLY A 67 3.89 8.70 -2.62
C GLY A 67 2.80 9.76 -2.60
N GLY A 68 2.40 10.21 -3.79
CA GLY A 68 1.14 10.93 -3.99
C GLY A 68 -0.04 9.95 -4.00
N ILE A 69 -0.87 10.01 -5.04
CA ILE A 69 -1.92 8.99 -5.24
C ILE A 69 -1.25 7.61 -5.34
N THR A 70 -1.65 6.70 -4.46
CA THR A 70 -1.01 5.40 -4.30
C THR A 70 -2.04 4.30 -4.48
N GLN A 71 -1.72 3.33 -5.33
CA GLN A 71 -2.56 2.17 -5.61
C GLN A 71 -1.70 0.91 -5.55
N ILE A 72 -2.13 -0.07 -4.76
CA ILE A 72 -1.44 -1.36 -4.64
C ILE A 72 -2.46 -2.49 -4.58
N THR A 73 -2.20 -3.53 -5.37
CA THR A 73 -2.94 -4.79 -5.36
C THR A 73 -1.97 -5.90 -4.98
N ASP A 74 -2.43 -6.87 -4.18
CA ASP A 74 -1.71 -8.09 -3.86
C ASP A 74 -2.61 -9.33 -4.03
N THR A 75 -2.00 -10.43 -4.47
CA THR A 75 -2.68 -11.69 -4.80
C THR A 75 -2.97 -12.57 -3.58
N ASN A 76 -2.47 -12.21 -2.39
CA ASN A 76 -2.75 -12.88 -1.14
C ASN A 76 -2.85 -11.87 0.00
N ALA A 77 -2.32 -12.20 1.19
CA ALA A 77 -2.36 -11.31 2.34
C ALA A 77 -1.37 -10.16 2.15
N LEU A 78 -1.85 -8.93 2.35
CA LEU A 78 -1.01 -7.75 2.23
C LEU A 78 -0.78 -7.13 3.61
N THR A 79 0.49 -6.91 3.96
CA THR A 79 0.85 -6.10 5.12
C THR A 79 1.48 -4.80 4.66
N LEU A 80 0.84 -3.68 4.97
CA LEU A 80 1.44 -2.36 4.80
C LEU A 80 2.31 -2.03 6.01
N GLY A 81 3.37 -1.26 5.75
CA GLY A 81 4.28 -0.74 6.76
C GLY A 81 3.91 0.68 7.19
N VAL A 82 4.90 1.56 7.19
CA VAL A 82 4.68 2.99 7.40
C VAL A 82 4.21 3.64 6.10
N LEU A 83 3.15 4.43 6.20
CA LEU A 83 2.52 5.16 5.12
C LEU A 83 2.76 6.66 5.22
N ASN A 84 3.13 7.27 4.11
CA ASN A 84 3.06 8.70 3.87
C ASN A 84 2.62 8.91 2.42
N THR A 85 1.32 8.71 2.18
CA THR A 85 0.74 8.75 0.83
C THR A 85 -0.20 9.93 0.67
N GLY A 86 -0.56 10.27 -0.57
CA GLY A 86 -1.84 10.94 -0.87
C GLY A 86 -3.00 9.95 -0.70
N ALA A 87 -4.03 10.06 -1.53
CA ALA A 87 -5.13 9.09 -1.55
C ALA A 87 -4.59 7.66 -1.79
N LEU A 88 -5.09 6.70 -1.01
CA LEU A 88 -4.59 5.33 -1.00
C LEU A 88 -5.72 4.37 -1.38
N THR A 89 -5.51 3.63 -2.47
CA THR A 89 -6.32 2.46 -2.83
C THR A 89 -5.51 1.19 -2.61
N VAL A 90 -6.06 0.27 -1.83
CA VAL A 90 -5.42 -0.98 -1.45
C VAL A 90 -6.38 -2.13 -1.69
N VAL A 91 -5.91 -3.14 -2.41
CA VAL A 91 -6.68 -4.36 -2.67
C VAL A 91 -5.83 -5.57 -2.32
N SER A 92 -6.35 -6.41 -1.44
CA SER A 92 -5.80 -7.72 -1.09
C SER A 92 -6.88 -8.77 -1.30
N THR A 93 -6.50 -9.97 -1.73
CA THR A 93 -7.39 -11.14 -1.80
C THR A 93 -7.26 -12.04 -0.56
N GLY A 94 -6.54 -11.58 0.47
CA GLY A 94 -6.35 -12.25 1.75
C GLY A 94 -6.51 -11.28 2.92
N ALA A 95 -5.90 -11.60 4.06
CA ALA A 95 -5.88 -10.67 5.19
C ALA A 95 -5.14 -9.38 4.82
N LEU A 96 -5.65 -8.25 5.28
CA LEU A 96 -5.09 -6.94 5.00
C LEU A 96 -4.71 -6.23 6.29
N ASN A 97 -3.42 -5.99 6.50
CA ASN A 97 -2.96 -5.10 7.56
C ASN A 97 -2.64 -3.74 6.95
N LEU A 98 -3.37 -2.70 7.38
CA LEU A 98 -3.25 -1.33 6.88
C LEU A 98 -1.98 -0.59 7.36
N GLY A 99 -1.19 -1.21 8.24
CA GLY A 99 0.05 -0.62 8.72
C GLY A 99 -0.19 0.53 9.69
N SER A 100 0.46 1.65 9.45
CA SER A 100 0.39 2.88 10.26
C SER A 100 0.83 4.09 9.44
N GLY A 101 0.53 5.31 9.91
CA GLY A 101 1.02 6.54 9.31
C GLY A 101 -0.09 7.40 8.71
N THR A 102 0.23 8.15 7.65
CA THR A 102 -0.65 9.19 7.09
C THR A 102 -1.10 8.85 5.67
N VAL A 103 -2.39 9.08 5.41
CA VAL A 103 -2.99 9.07 4.07
C VAL A 103 -3.58 10.46 3.81
N GLY A 104 -3.10 11.14 2.77
CA GLY A 104 -3.55 12.45 2.33
C GLY A 104 -4.73 12.37 1.36
N GLY A 105 -5.95 12.26 1.88
CA GLY A 105 -7.17 12.09 1.09
C GLY A 105 -7.91 10.80 1.44
N ALA A 106 -8.70 10.26 0.51
CA ALA A 106 -9.48 9.05 0.75
C ALA A 106 -8.59 7.81 0.95
N LEU A 107 -8.96 6.97 1.92
CA LEU A 107 -8.49 5.59 2.05
C LEU A 107 -9.57 4.64 1.51
N SER A 108 -9.26 3.89 0.46
CA SER A 108 -10.12 2.82 -0.07
C SER A 108 -9.40 1.48 0.10
N ALA A 109 -9.80 0.71 1.10
CA ALA A 109 -9.18 -0.58 1.42
C ALA A 109 -10.16 -1.73 1.23
N THR A 110 -9.76 -2.75 0.46
CA THR A 110 -10.56 -3.95 0.19
C THR A 110 -9.75 -5.22 0.45
N SER A 111 -10.25 -6.12 1.29
CA SER A 111 -9.59 -7.41 1.60
C SER A 111 -10.34 -8.65 1.07
N ASN A 112 -11.43 -8.44 0.32
CA ASN A 112 -12.19 -9.50 -0.37
C ASN A 112 -12.57 -10.72 0.52
N GLY A 113 -12.90 -10.49 1.79
CA GLY A 113 -13.25 -11.56 2.74
C GLY A 113 -12.18 -11.83 3.80
N GLY A 114 -10.95 -11.34 3.63
CA GLY A 114 -9.92 -11.41 4.65
C GLY A 114 -10.13 -10.42 5.78
N ALA A 115 -9.61 -10.73 6.98
CA ALA A 115 -9.65 -9.79 8.09
C ALA A 115 -8.82 -8.53 7.77
N MET A 116 -9.34 -7.37 8.16
CA MET A 116 -8.66 -6.09 8.07
C MET A 116 -8.18 -5.66 9.45
N THR A 117 -6.89 -5.38 9.58
CA THR A 117 -6.22 -4.97 10.82
C THR A 117 -5.31 -3.77 10.59
N GLN A 118 -4.63 -3.32 11.64
CA GLN A 118 -3.60 -2.29 11.57
C GLN A 118 -2.47 -2.59 12.56
N THR A 119 -1.31 -2.01 12.32
CA THR A 119 -0.12 -2.14 13.18
C THR A 119 0.07 -0.92 14.09
N GLY A 120 -0.44 0.24 13.68
CA GLY A 120 -0.39 1.48 14.46
C GLY A 120 -1.55 2.40 14.11
N ALA A 121 -1.51 3.62 14.67
CA ALA A 121 -2.50 4.64 14.34
C ALA A 121 -2.43 5.04 12.86
N LEU A 122 -3.59 5.23 12.25
CA LEU A 122 -3.77 5.84 10.94
C LEU A 122 -4.30 7.26 11.11
N THR A 123 -3.69 8.19 10.40
CA THR A 123 -4.19 9.57 10.25
C THR A 123 -4.56 9.78 8.79
N ILE A 124 -5.86 9.79 8.51
CA ILE A 124 -6.42 10.09 7.21
C ILE A 124 -6.80 11.56 7.21
N THR A 125 -6.11 12.36 6.40
CA THR A 125 -6.30 13.80 6.35
C THR A 125 -7.24 14.20 5.22
N GLY A 126 -7.95 15.31 5.42
CA GLY A 126 -9.03 15.75 4.53
C GLY A 126 -10.41 15.25 4.98
N THR A 127 -11.45 15.62 4.25
CA THR A 127 -12.86 15.31 4.59
C THR A 127 -13.47 14.26 3.65
N ASN A 128 -12.63 13.55 2.89
CA ASN A 128 -13.09 12.51 1.97
C ASN A 128 -13.62 11.29 2.72
N THR A 129 -14.52 10.55 2.07
CA THR A 129 -14.97 9.27 2.59
C THR A 129 -13.82 8.25 2.51
N SER A 130 -13.54 7.58 3.63
CA SER A 130 -12.75 6.36 3.67
C SER A 130 -13.68 5.16 3.56
N THR A 131 -13.31 4.19 2.73
CA THR A 131 -14.08 2.96 2.53
C THR A 131 -13.25 1.76 2.97
N LEU A 132 -13.78 0.98 3.90
CA LEU A 132 -13.15 -0.23 4.44
C LEU A 132 -14.05 -1.43 4.15
N SER A 133 -13.72 -2.19 3.10
CA SER A 133 -14.52 -3.34 2.66
C SER A 133 -13.80 -4.65 2.93
N ALA A 134 -14.16 -5.30 4.04
CA ALA A 134 -13.62 -6.63 4.38
C ALA A 134 -14.49 -7.79 3.87
N GLY A 135 -15.61 -7.52 3.18
CA GLY A 135 -16.58 -8.55 2.82
C GLY A 135 -17.12 -9.25 4.06
N ALA A 136 -16.94 -10.57 4.15
CA ALA A 136 -17.28 -11.35 5.34
C ALA A 136 -16.20 -11.31 6.45
N GLY A 137 -15.02 -10.75 6.17
CA GLY A 137 -13.94 -10.60 7.13
C GLY A 137 -14.23 -9.53 8.18
N SER A 138 -13.60 -9.64 9.35
CA SER A 138 -13.69 -8.62 10.38
C SER A 138 -12.86 -7.39 10.06
N ILE A 139 -13.26 -6.23 10.58
CA ILE A 139 -12.45 -5.00 10.56
C ILE A 139 -12.09 -4.68 12.01
N THR A 140 -10.81 -4.73 12.36
CA THR A 140 -10.30 -4.50 13.71
C THR A 140 -9.22 -3.43 13.72
N LEU A 141 -9.61 -2.21 14.03
CA LEU A 141 -8.73 -1.03 14.03
C LEU A 141 -8.51 -0.52 15.46
N GLY A 142 -7.65 -1.22 16.21
CA GLY A 142 -7.55 -1.07 17.67
C GLY A 142 -6.70 0.10 18.20
N SER A 143 -6.05 0.88 17.34
CA SER A 143 -5.25 2.05 17.76
C SER A 143 -6.08 3.33 17.64
N ALA A 144 -5.56 4.43 18.21
CA ALA A 144 -6.20 5.75 18.13
C ALA A 144 -6.08 6.34 16.71
N ASN A 145 -7.02 5.99 15.84
CA ASN A 145 -7.09 6.48 14.47
C ASN A 145 -7.81 7.83 14.38
N ASP A 146 -7.42 8.64 13.40
CA ASP A 146 -8.12 9.85 12.98
C ASP A 146 -8.45 9.71 11.50
N PHE A 147 -9.73 9.71 11.15
CA PHE A 147 -10.16 9.53 9.75
C PHE A 147 -10.46 10.84 9.02
N GLY A 148 -10.51 11.98 9.72
CA GLY A 148 -10.79 13.32 9.15
C GLY A 148 -12.17 13.53 8.50
N GLY A 149 -12.80 12.47 7.97
CA GLY A 149 -14.08 12.46 7.27
C GLY A 149 -14.89 11.18 7.55
N THR A 150 -15.88 10.92 6.69
CA THR A 150 -16.78 9.77 6.83
C THR A 150 -16.04 8.45 6.63
N VAL A 151 -16.43 7.42 7.38
CA VAL A 151 -15.98 6.03 7.17
C VAL A 151 -17.18 5.17 6.78
N THR A 152 -17.05 4.38 5.71
CA THR A 152 -18.09 3.48 5.19
C THR A 152 -17.59 2.06 5.01
#